data_AF-X0W2P1-F1
#
_entry.id   AF-X0W2P1-F1
#
_cell.length_a   1.000
_cell.length_b   1.000
_cell.length_c   1.000
_cell.angle_alpha   90.00
_cell.angle_beta   90.00
_cell.angle_gamma   90.00
#
_symmetry.space_group_name_H-M   'P 1'
#
loop_
_entity.id
_entity.type
_entity.pdbx_description
1 polymer ?
#
loop_
_entity_poly.entity_id
_entity_poly.type
_entity_poly.pdbx_seq_one_letter_code
_entity_poly.pdbx_strand_id
1 'polypeptide(L)'
;MAEARTTDRIELSPASCFSLLALVLLGTRFVQGFIFWGGASRRLFYDFQDVAGADLAVKLDFESLHFVAAKLTHALPGSLWIQGPLEWTLQHPDLILASVWVWTMAELAVGLGLIFGLATRLAAFVTIGLNIALMLIFGWMGSTCLDEWT
;
A
#
# COMPACT_ATOMS: atom_id res chain seq x y z
N MET A 1 2.80 17.71 -57.97
CA MET A 1 2.34 16.33 -57.74
C MET A 1 2.41 16.10 -56.23
N ALA A 2 1.29 16.22 -55.54
CA ALA A 2 1.22 16.03 -54.09
C ALA A 2 0.83 14.57 -53.84
N GLU A 3 1.78 13.79 -53.34
CA GLU A 3 1.59 12.39 -52.98
C GLU A 3 0.67 12.32 -51.76
N ALA A 4 -0.56 11.86 -51.97
CA ALA A 4 -1.51 11.63 -50.89
C ALA A 4 -0.98 10.51 -50.00
N ARG A 5 -0.33 10.87 -48.89
CA ARG A 5 0.05 9.95 -47.82
C ARG A 5 -1.21 9.37 -47.22
N THR A 6 -1.63 8.21 -47.70
CA THR A 6 -2.64 7.37 -47.07
C THR A 6 -2.15 7.07 -45.66
N THR A 7 -2.73 7.75 -44.68
CA THR A 7 -2.52 7.44 -43.27
C THR A 7 -3.21 6.11 -43.05
N ASP A 8 -2.44 5.03 -43.10
CA ASP A 8 -2.89 3.69 -42.79
C ASP A 8 -3.40 3.71 -41.34
N ARG A 9 -4.73 3.78 -41.17
CA ARG A 9 -5.35 3.69 -39.86
C ARG A 9 -5.14 2.24 -39.43
N ILE A 10 -4.23 2.03 -38.50
CA ILE A 10 -4.05 0.73 -37.83
C ILE A 10 -5.43 0.32 -37.29
N GLU A 11 -6.11 -0.59 -37.98
CA GLU A 11 -7.37 -1.14 -37.51
C GLU A 11 -7.05 -1.99 -36.28
N LEU A 12 -7.43 -1.49 -35.09
CA LEU A 12 -7.23 -2.22 -33.85
C LEU A 12 -8.13 -3.47 -33.85
N SER A 13 -7.54 -4.61 -34.19
CA SER A 13 -8.18 -5.91 -33.98
C SER A 13 -8.48 -6.11 -32.48
N PRO A 14 -9.62 -6.74 -32.13
CA PRO A 14 -9.95 -7.06 -30.74
C PRO A 14 -8.81 -7.78 -30.00
N ALA A 15 -8.08 -8.67 -30.68
CA ALA A 15 -6.93 -9.37 -30.10
C ALA A 15 -5.78 -8.42 -29.70
N SER A 16 -5.51 -7.41 -30.53
CA SER A 16 -4.50 -6.38 -30.25
C SER A 16 -4.93 -5.52 -29.05
N CYS A 17 -6.21 -5.17 -28.96
CA CYS A 17 -6.76 -4.48 -27.79
C CYS A 17 -6.60 -5.30 -26.49
N PHE A 18 -6.96 -6.58 -26.50
CA PHE A 18 -6.79 -7.44 -25.31
C PHE A 18 -5.32 -7.62 -24.92
N SER A 19 -4.43 -7.71 -25.89
CA SER A 19 -2.99 -7.82 -25.63
C SER A 19 -2.42 -6.54 -25.01
N LEU A 20 -2.85 -5.37 -25.49
CA LEU A 20 -2.48 -4.08 -24.89
C LEU A 20 -3.04 -3.95 -23.47
N LEU A 21 -4.30 -4.30 -23.24
CA LEU A 21 -4.90 -4.30 -21.90
C LEU A 21 -4.14 -5.24 -20.95
N ALA A 22 -3.75 -6.43 -21.42
CA ALA A 22 -2.96 -7.36 -20.62
C ALA A 22 -1.59 -6.78 -20.23
N LEU A 23 -0.90 -6.10 -21.15
CA LEU A 23 0.37 -5.43 -20.86
C LEU A 23 0.22 -4.29 -19.86
N VAL A 24 -0.83 -3.46 -20.01
CA VAL A 24 -1.14 -2.39 -19.06
C VAL A 24 -1.42 -2.96 -17.68
N LEU A 25 -2.26 -3.99 -17.59
CA LEU A 25 -2.59 -4.65 -16.32
C LEU A 25 -1.38 -5.35 -15.69
N LEU A 26 -0.47 -5.90 -16.49
CA LEU A 26 0.77 -6.48 -16.00
C LEU A 26 1.67 -5.40 -15.35
N GLY A 27 1.79 -4.24 -16.01
CA GLY A 27 2.55 -3.10 -15.49
C GLY A 27 1.97 -2.55 -14.20
N THR A 28 0.66 -2.29 -14.16
CA THR A 28 -0.01 -1.77 -12.95
C THR A 28 0.09 -2.75 -11.78
N ARG A 29 -0.06 -4.05 -12.06
CA ARG A 29 0.12 -5.12 -11.06
C ARG A 29 1.50 -5.07 -10.42
N PHE A 30 2.54 -4.97 -11.24
CA PHE A 30 3.92 -4.97 -10.76
C PHE A 30 4.22 -3.73 -9.92
N VAL A 31 3.84 -2.54 -10.39
CA VAL A 31 4.01 -1.28 -9.65
C VAL A 31 3.28 -1.33 -8.31
N GLN A 32 2.01 -1.75 -8.31
CA GLN A 32 1.22 -1.85 -7.08
C GLN A 32 1.80 -2.88 -6.11
N GLY A 33 2.28 -4.02 -6.63
CA GLY A 33 2.97 -5.02 -5.82
C GLY A 33 4.21 -4.46 -5.12
N PHE A 34 5.03 -3.68 -5.84
CA PHE A 34 6.21 -3.02 -5.26
C PHE A 34 5.88 -1.98 -4.20
N ILE A 35 4.79 -1.23 -4.36
CA ILE A 35 4.35 -0.23 -3.37
C ILE A 35 4.05 -0.91 -2.02
N PHE A 36 3.22 -1.96 -2.02
CA PHE A 36 2.83 -2.66 -0.80
C PHE A 36 3.97 -3.50 -0.22
N TRP A 37 4.71 -4.22 -1.07
CA TRP A 37 5.90 -4.95 -0.64
C TRP A 37 6.93 -4.00 -0.02
N GLY A 38 7.20 -2.86 -0.67
CA GLY A 38 8.16 -1.87 -0.22
C GLY A 38 7.77 -1.20 1.10
N GLY A 39 6.47 -1.02 1.35
CA GLY A 39 5.98 -0.53 2.63
C GLY A 39 6.20 -1.53 3.77
N ALA A 40 5.80 -2.80 3.56
CA ALA A 40 5.99 -3.84 4.58
C ALA A 40 7.47 -4.16 4.82
N SER A 41 8.29 -4.22 3.76
CA SER A 41 9.71 -4.50 3.87
C SER A 41 10.46 -3.41 4.61
N ARG A 42 10.04 -2.15 4.50
CA ARG A 42 10.62 -1.03 5.26
C ARG A 42 10.45 -1.24 6.77
N ARG A 43 9.28 -1.73 7.18
CA ARG A 43 8.99 -1.99 8.59
C ARG A 43 9.64 -3.28 9.10
N LEU A 44 9.71 -4.33 8.27
CA LEU A 44 10.20 -5.64 8.68
C LEU A 44 11.71 -5.86 8.49
N PHE A 45 12.34 -5.22 7.51
CA PHE A 45 13.71 -5.53 7.09
C PHE A 45 14.68 -4.35 7.12
N TYR A 46 14.21 -3.13 6.83
CA TYR A 46 15.11 -2.00 6.58
C TYR A 46 15.24 -1.02 7.76
N ASP A 47 14.43 -1.17 8.81
CA ASP A 47 14.45 -0.27 9.98
C ASP A 47 14.76 -1.03 11.27
N PHE A 48 15.80 -1.86 11.21
CA PHE A 48 16.43 -2.39 12.41
C PHE A 48 17.38 -1.33 12.98
N GLN A 49 17.22 -1.03 14.27
CA GLN A 49 18.16 -0.18 15.01
C GLN A 49 18.60 -0.91 16.27
N ASP A 50 19.84 -0.67 16.67
CA ASP A 50 20.38 -1.19 17.93
C ASP A 50 19.72 -0.42 19.09
N VAL A 51 18.83 -1.09 19.81
CA VAL A 51 18.21 -0.57 21.02
C VAL A 51 18.61 -1.48 22.18
N ALA A 52 19.38 -0.94 23.12
CA ALA A 52 19.90 -1.67 24.29
C ALA A 52 20.72 -2.94 23.97
N GLY A 53 21.45 -2.96 22.85
CA GLY A 53 22.33 -4.06 22.46
C GLY A 53 21.64 -5.19 21.67
N ALA A 54 20.41 -4.95 21.20
CA ALA A 54 19.67 -5.85 20.32
C ALA A 54 19.14 -5.09 19.10
N ASP A 55 19.33 -5.66 17.90
CA ASP A 55 18.74 -5.14 16.67
C ASP A 55 17.23 -5.40 16.67
N LEU A 56 16.45 -4.35 16.89
CA LEU A 56 14.99 -4.39 16.99
C LEU A 56 14.36 -3.63 15.81
N ALA A 57 13.25 -4.16 15.29
CA ALA A 57 12.46 -3.48 14.27
C ALA A 57 11.64 -2.36 14.93
N VAL A 58 12.26 -1.20 15.08
CA VAL A 58 11.79 -0.11 15.94
C VAL A 58 10.37 0.34 15.57
N LYS A 59 10.03 0.39 14.28
CA LYS A 59 8.68 0.76 13.81
C LYS A 59 7.53 -0.14 14.27
N LEU A 60 7.80 -1.40 14.65
CA LEU A 60 6.79 -2.34 15.17
C LEU A 60 6.80 -2.43 16.69
N ASP A 61 7.76 -1.81 17.36
CA ASP A 61 7.85 -1.81 18.80
C ASP A 61 7.07 -0.63 19.40
N PHE A 62 6.08 -0.97 20.24
CA PHE A 62 5.21 0.00 20.91
C PHE A 62 5.98 0.87 21.91
N GLU A 63 7.05 0.34 22.52
CA GLU A 63 7.85 1.09 23.52
C GLU A 63 8.81 2.08 22.87
N SER A 64 8.98 2.00 21.56
CA SER A 64 9.87 2.89 20.82
C SER A 64 9.21 4.22 20.46
N LEU A 65 10.02 5.28 20.45
CA LEU A 65 9.57 6.61 20.02
C LEU A 65 9.25 6.69 18.51
N HIS A 66 9.70 5.69 17.73
CA HIS A 66 9.52 5.61 16.28
C HIS A 66 8.39 4.65 15.87
N PHE A 67 7.53 4.26 16.83
CA PHE A 67 6.40 3.38 16.57
C PHE A 67 5.48 3.98 15.50
N VAL A 68 5.14 3.19 14.47
CA VAL A 68 4.42 3.70 13.30
C VAL A 68 3.04 4.26 13.64
N ALA A 69 2.39 3.68 14.66
CA ALA A 69 1.06 4.12 15.07
C ALA A 69 1.08 5.42 15.90
N ALA A 70 2.24 5.89 16.36
CA ALA A 70 2.34 7.22 16.97
C ALA A 70 1.89 8.31 15.98
N LYS A 71 2.12 8.09 14.67
CA LYS A 71 1.64 8.97 13.59
C LYS A 71 0.10 9.04 13.48
N LEU A 72 -0.64 8.05 14.00
CA LEU A 72 -2.11 8.06 14.00
C LEU A 72 -2.67 9.18 14.89
N THR A 73 -1.95 9.60 15.92
CA THR A 73 -2.36 10.73 16.76
C THR A 73 -2.36 12.05 15.98
N HIS A 74 -1.41 12.22 15.05
CA HIS A 74 -1.36 13.35 14.13
C HIS A 74 -2.38 13.24 12.99
N ALA A 75 -2.78 12.02 12.63
CA ALA A 75 -3.80 11.77 11.60
C ALA A 75 -5.23 12.05 12.08
N LEU A 76 -5.50 11.96 13.38
CA LEU A 76 -6.83 12.10 13.98
C LEU A 76 -7.65 13.32 13.50
N PRO A 77 -7.11 14.56 13.53
CA PRO A 77 -7.86 15.75 13.11
C PRO A 77 -8.22 15.74 11.62
N GLY A 78 -7.45 15.02 10.79
CA GLY A 78 -7.68 14.89 9.34
C GLY A 78 -8.44 13.64 8.91
N SER A 79 -8.71 12.70 9.84
CA SER A 79 -9.38 11.44 9.52
C SER A 79 -10.84 11.66 9.11
N LEU A 80 -11.25 11.01 8.03
CA LEU A 80 -12.57 11.20 7.41
C LEU A 80 -13.55 10.17 7.97
N TRP A 81 -14.59 10.61 8.67
CA TRP A 81 -15.71 9.79 9.16
C TRP A 81 -15.36 8.70 10.20
N ILE A 82 -14.08 8.50 10.53
CA ILE A 82 -13.61 7.44 11.44
C ILE A 82 -12.89 7.97 12.70
N GLN A 83 -13.05 9.26 13.02
CA GLN A 83 -12.42 9.88 14.19
C GLN A 83 -12.72 9.14 15.50
N GLY A 84 -13.98 8.84 15.78
CA GLY A 84 -14.40 8.14 17.01
C GLY A 84 -13.80 6.72 17.14
N PRO A 85 -13.94 5.85 16.13
CA PRO A 85 -13.30 4.53 16.14
C PRO A 85 -11.77 4.59 16.27
N LEU A 86 -11.12 5.56 15.61
CA LEU A 86 -9.67 5.73 15.68
C LEU A 86 -9.22 6.16 17.08
N GLU A 87 -9.92 7.11 17.69
CA GLU A 87 -9.65 7.57 19.07
C GLU A 87 -9.82 6.44 20.08
N TRP A 88 -10.88 5.63 19.95
CA TRP A 88 -11.08 4.46 20.80
C TRP A 88 -9.95 3.44 20.65
N THR A 89 -9.49 3.20 19.43
CA THR A 89 -8.36 2.29 19.16
C THR A 89 -7.07 2.83 19.78
N LEU A 90 -6.85 4.14 19.78
CA LEU A 90 -5.70 4.80 20.44
C LEU A 90 -5.65 4.67 21.95
N GLN A 91 -6.79 4.43 22.59
CA GLN A 91 -6.86 4.16 24.02
C GLN A 91 -6.50 2.70 24.37
N HIS A 92 -6.36 1.81 23.37
CA HIS A 92 -6.13 0.38 23.54
C HIS A 92 -4.81 -0.05 22.86
N PRO A 93 -3.67 -0.07 23.58
CA PRO A 93 -2.36 -0.31 22.98
C PRO A 93 -2.25 -1.71 22.33
N ASP A 94 -2.84 -2.73 22.95
CA ASP A 94 -2.83 -4.10 22.42
C ASP A 94 -3.52 -4.21 21.06
N LEU A 95 -4.61 -3.46 20.86
CA LEU A 95 -5.35 -3.45 19.60
C LEU A 95 -4.55 -2.77 18.49
N ILE A 96 -3.82 -1.71 18.82
CA ILE A 96 -2.95 -1.03 17.86
C ILE A 96 -1.82 -1.96 17.43
N LEU A 97 -1.14 -2.58 18.38
CA LEU A 97 -0.03 -3.48 18.07
C LEU A 97 -0.52 -4.62 17.17
N ALA A 98 -1.62 -5.27 17.53
CA ALA A 98 -2.23 -6.31 16.70
C ALA A 98 -2.59 -5.80 15.30
N SER A 99 -3.18 -4.59 15.21
CA SER A 99 -3.57 -3.98 13.93
C SER A 99 -2.37 -3.68 13.04
N VAL A 100 -1.28 -3.14 13.59
CA VAL A 100 -0.04 -2.84 12.86
C VAL A 100 0.59 -4.12 12.31
N TRP A 101 0.63 -5.19 13.11
CA TRP A 101 1.15 -6.49 12.67
C TRP A 101 0.30 -7.11 11.57
N VAL A 102 -1.03 -7.18 11.76
CA VAL A 102 -1.96 -7.71 10.77
C VAL A 102 -1.85 -6.93 9.46
N TRP A 103 -1.81 -5.61 9.54
CA TRP A 103 -1.69 -4.74 8.38
C TRP A 103 -0.37 -4.97 7.64
N THR A 104 0.75 -5.00 8.35
CA THR A 104 2.08 -5.23 7.76
C THR A 104 2.16 -6.59 7.06
N MET A 105 1.58 -7.63 7.66
CA MET A 105 1.51 -8.96 7.05
C MET A 105 0.60 -8.98 5.81
N ALA A 106 -0.54 -8.27 5.86
CA ALA A 106 -1.44 -8.13 4.72
C ALA A 106 -0.75 -7.42 3.55
N GLU A 107 -0.05 -6.30 3.79
CA GLU A 107 0.73 -5.57 2.79
C GLU A 107 1.83 -6.43 2.17
N LEU A 108 2.57 -7.19 2.99
CA LEU A 108 3.60 -8.09 2.49
C LEU A 108 3.00 -9.19 1.60
N ALA A 109 1.92 -9.83 2.06
CA ALA A 109 1.26 -10.92 1.35
C ALA A 109 0.69 -10.47 0.00
N VAL A 110 0.00 -9.32 -0.04
CA VAL A 110 -0.55 -8.79 -1.30
C VAL A 110 0.53 -8.23 -2.21
N GLY A 111 1.57 -7.58 -1.66
CA GLY A 111 2.70 -7.07 -2.42
C GLY A 111 3.41 -8.19 -3.17
N LEU A 112 3.78 -9.26 -2.45
CA LEU A 112 4.39 -10.45 -3.05
C LEU A 112 3.42 -11.19 -3.98
N GLY A 113 2.15 -11.30 -3.60
CA GLY A 113 1.11 -11.90 -4.45
C GLY A 113 0.98 -11.21 -5.80
N LEU A 114 1.01 -9.88 -5.83
CA LEU A 114 0.97 -9.11 -7.08
C LEU A 114 2.27 -9.19 -7.87
N ILE A 115 3.44 -9.19 -7.23
CA ILE A 115 4.74 -9.34 -7.91
C ILE A 115 4.83 -10.72 -8.59
N PHE A 116 4.61 -11.80 -7.84
CA PHE A 116 4.69 -13.18 -8.34
C PHE A 116 3.48 -13.59 -9.20
N GLY A 117 2.39 -12.83 -9.17
CA GLY A 117 1.18 -13.14 -9.93
C GLY A 117 0.30 -14.21 -9.29
N LEU A 118 0.39 -14.39 -7.97
CA LEU A 118 -0.43 -15.33 -7.20
C LEU A 118 -1.73 -14.64 -6.77
N ALA A 119 -2.87 -15.32 -6.98
CA ALA A 119 -4.21 -14.85 -6.57
C ALA A 119 -4.48 -13.37 -6.89
N THR A 120 -4.05 -12.89 -8.07
CA THR A 120 -3.98 -11.45 -8.42
C THR A 120 -5.30 -10.71 -8.27
N ARG A 121 -6.43 -11.37 -8.52
CA ARG A 121 -7.77 -10.79 -8.32
C ARG A 121 -8.05 -10.52 -6.83
N LEU A 122 -7.78 -11.49 -5.97
CA LEU A 122 -7.95 -11.35 -4.53
C LEU A 122 -6.97 -10.32 -3.97
N ALA A 123 -5.71 -10.38 -4.38
CA ALA A 123 -4.70 -9.42 -3.98
C ALA A 123 -5.09 -7.99 -4.40
N ALA A 124 -5.62 -7.81 -5.61
CA ALA A 124 -6.15 -6.52 -6.07
C ALA A 124 -7.30 -6.02 -5.17
N PHE A 125 -8.28 -6.88 -4.85
CA PHE A 125 -9.36 -6.50 -3.94
C PHE A 125 -8.86 -6.07 -2.55
N VAL A 126 -7.90 -6.81 -1.98
CA VAL A 126 -7.31 -6.44 -0.69
C VAL A 126 -6.57 -5.12 -0.78
N THR A 127 -5.78 -4.89 -1.83
CA THR A 127 -5.07 -3.60 -2.01
C THR A 127 -6.03 -2.40 -2.16
N ILE A 128 -7.19 -2.60 -2.80
CA ILE A 128 -8.24 -1.56 -2.85
C ILE A 128 -8.74 -1.26 -1.45
N GLY A 129 -9.05 -2.29 -0.64
CA GLY A 129 -9.47 -2.13 0.74
C GLY A 129 -8.45 -1.41 1.61
N LEU A 130 -7.16 -1.79 1.50
CA LEU A 130 -6.07 -1.14 2.21
C LEU A 130 -5.95 0.34 1.84
N ASN A 131 -6.02 0.68 0.56
CA ASN A 131 -5.97 2.08 0.11
C ASN A 131 -7.16 2.91 0.61
N ILE A 132 -8.37 2.35 0.58
CA ILE A 132 -9.56 3.02 1.10
C ILE A 132 -9.42 3.25 2.61
N ALA A 133 -8.96 2.26 3.36
CA ALA A 133 -8.78 2.40 4.79
C ALA A 133 -7.68 3.43 5.14
N LEU A 134 -6.55 3.46 4.43
CA LEU A 134 -5.53 4.51 4.61
C LEU A 134 -6.09 5.91 4.30
N MET A 135 -6.89 6.03 3.23
CA MET A 135 -7.56 7.28 2.89
C MET A 135 -8.53 7.75 3.99
N LEU A 136 -9.20 6.82 4.69
CA LEU A 136 -10.06 7.19 5.81
C LEU A 136 -9.26 7.62 7.05
N ILE A 137 -8.13 6.97 7.30
CA ILE A 137 -7.26 7.24 8.46
C ILE A 137 -6.50 8.55 8.31
N PHE A 138 -5.80 8.75 7.20
CA PHE A 138 -4.96 9.91 6.96
C PHE A 138 -5.70 11.03 6.21
N GLY A 139 -6.93 10.78 5.77
CA GLY A 139 -7.68 11.70 4.92
C GLY A 139 -7.30 11.58 3.44
N TRP A 140 -7.80 12.50 2.63
CA TRP A 140 -7.52 12.51 1.18
C TRP A 140 -6.14 13.12 0.90
N MET A 141 -5.07 12.35 1.13
CA MET A 141 -3.70 12.74 0.75
C MET A 141 -3.17 12.00 -0.49
N GLY A 142 -3.98 11.13 -1.09
CA GLY A 142 -3.61 10.38 -2.29
C GLY A 142 -2.61 9.26 -1.97
N SER A 143 -1.54 9.13 -2.77
CA SER A 143 -0.55 8.07 -2.59
C SER A 143 0.37 8.25 -1.37
N THR A 144 0.36 9.42 -0.74
CA THR A 144 1.19 9.67 0.46
C THR A 144 0.63 8.97 1.68
N CYS A 145 -0.67 8.62 1.73
CA CYS A 145 -1.24 7.91 2.89
C CYS A 145 -0.47 6.62 3.24
N LEU A 146 0.18 5.99 2.27
CA LEU A 146 1.04 4.83 2.48
C LEU A 146 2.42 5.19 3.02
N ASP A 147 3.00 6.34 2.64
CA ASP A 147 4.27 6.81 3.21
C ASP A 147 4.12 7.16 4.69
N GLU A 148 3.01 7.80 5.03
CA GLU A 148 2.63 8.16 6.40
C GLU A 148 2.46 6.91 7.27
N TRP A 149 2.04 5.80 6.67
CA TRP A 149 1.89 4.52 7.34
C TRP A 149 3.19 3.68 7.35
N THR A 150 4.25 4.04 6.62
CA THR A 150 5.53 3.29 6.57
C THR A 150 6.63 3.89 7.41
#